data_AF-A0A2X3F5Y6-F1
#
_entry.id   AF-A0A2X3F5Y6-F1
#
_cell.length_a   1.000
_cell.length_b   1.000
_cell.length_c   1.000
_cell.angle_alpha   90.00
_cell.angle_beta   90.00
_cell.angle_gamma   90.00
#
_symmetry.space_group_name_H-M   'P 1'
#
loop_
_entity.id
_entity.type
_entity.pdbx_description
1 polymer ?
#
loop_
_entity_poly.entity_id
_entity_poly.type
_entity_poly.pdbx_seq_one_letter_code
_entity_poly.pdbx_strand_id
1 'polypeptide(L)' 'MRPPRLPPLGALRAFHAVARHRSFKQAAQALGVSATAVSHQIKLLESVLECRVCERSAAGRQSDR' A
#
# COMPACT_ATOMS: atom_id res chain seq x y z
N MET A 1 -1.64 17.85 22.79
CA MET A 1 -1.17 16.79 21.89
C MET A 1 -1.84 16.98 20.54
N ARG A 2 -1.09 17.22 19.46
CA ARG A 2 -1.64 17.29 18.10
C ARG A 2 -1.90 15.84 17.67
N PRO A 3 -3.12 15.46 17.26
CA PRO A 3 -3.35 14.09 16.81
C PRO A 3 -2.35 13.78 15.69
N PRO A 4 -1.67 12.61 15.71
CA PRO A 4 -0.82 12.23 14.60
C PRO A 4 -1.66 12.37 13.34
N ARG A 5 -1.14 13.06 12.32
CA ARG A 5 -1.87 13.31 11.08
C ARG A 5 -2.21 11.95 10.49
N LEU A 6 -3.45 11.52 10.70
CA LEU A 6 -3.91 10.21 10.27
C LEU A 6 -3.68 10.14 8.76
N PRO A 7 -3.03 9.08 8.26
CA PRO A 7 -2.87 8.92 6.83
C PRO A 7 -4.26 8.93 6.18
N PRO A 8 -4.39 9.52 4.98
CA PRO A 8 -5.66 9.56 4.29
C PRO A 8 -6.22 8.13 4.14
N LEU A 9 -7.53 7.96 4.35
CA LEU A 9 -8.19 6.64 4.32
C LEU A 9 -7.91 5.86 3.02
N GLY A 10 -7.65 6.57 1.91
CA GLY A 10 -7.22 5.97 0.65
C GLY A 10 -5.90 5.22 0.73
N ALA A 11 -4.94 5.73 1.51
CA ALA A 11 -3.62 5.14 1.69
C ALA A 11 -3.69 3.85 2.52
N LEU A 12 -4.50 3.87 3.59
CA LEU A 12 -4.79 2.70 4.40
C LEU A 12 -5.58 1.63 3.61
N ARG A 13 -6.58 2.02 2.82
CA ARG A 13 -7.32 1.09 1.95
C ARG A 13 -6.41 0.46 0.90
N ALA A 14 -5.57 1.26 0.26
CA ALA A 14 -4.58 0.78 -0.71
C ALA A 14 -3.64 -0.24 -0.07
N PHE A 15 -3.11 0.08 1.11
CA PHE A 15 -2.25 -0.83 1.86
C PHE A 15 -2.93 -2.14 2.23
N HIS A 16 -4.12 -2.08 2.83
CA HIS A 16 -4.86 -3.28 3.20
C HIS A 16 -5.19 -4.16 1.98
N ALA A 17 -5.57 -3.57 0.85
CA ALA A 17 -5.82 -4.30 -0.38
C ALA A 17 -4.53 -4.95 -0.94
N VAL A 18 -3.41 -4.23 -0.92
CA VAL A 18 -2.10 -4.77 -1.35
C VAL A 18 -1.65 -5.90 -0.44
N ALA A 19 -1.79 -5.77 0.89
CA ALA A 19 -1.46 -6.81 1.86
C ALA A 19 -2.30 -8.08 1.64
N ARG A 20 -3.60 -7.91 1.37
CA ARG A 20 -4.55 -9.02 1.17
C ARG A 20 -4.35 -9.74 -0.16
N HIS A 21 -4.06 -9.02 -1.25
CA HIS A 21 -3.90 -9.60 -2.59
C HIS A 21 -2.44 -9.90 -2.96
N ARG A 22 -1.47 -9.44 -2.16
CA ARG A 22 -0.01 -9.47 -2.44
C ARG A 22 0.35 -8.97 -3.86
N SER A 23 -0.49 -8.13 -4.45
CA SER A 23 -0.36 -7.68 -5.83
C SER A 23 -1.01 -6.33 -6.02
N PHE A 24 -0.23 -5.36 -6.51
CA PHE A 24 -0.70 -4.00 -6.82
C PHE A 24 -1.79 -3.99 -7.88
N LYS A 25 -1.73 -4.89 -8.87
CA LYS A 25 -2.72 -4.98 -9.96
C LYS A 25 -4.07 -5.50 -9.44
N GLN A 26 -4.04 -6.56 -8.64
CA GLN A 26 -5.26 -7.12 -8.04
C GLN A 26 -5.87 -6.16 -7.00
N ALA A 27 -5.03 -5.54 -6.17
CA ALA A 27 -5.48 -4.52 -5.22
C ALA A 27 -6.15 -3.32 -5.93
N ALA A 28 -5.59 -2.88 -7.06
CA ALA A 28 -6.16 -1.82 -7.88
C ALA A 28 -7.54 -2.19 -8.44
N GLN A 29 -7.67 -3.41 -8.98
CA GLN A 29 -8.97 -3.91 -9.43
C GLN A 29 -9.99 -4.02 -8.29
N ALA A 30 -9.60 -4.56 -7.13
CA ALA A 30 -10.47 -4.68 -5.96
C ALA A 30 -10.95 -3.32 -5.42
N LEU A 31 -10.13 -2.28 -5.58
CA LEU A 31 -10.46 -0.92 -5.17
C LEU A 31 -11.11 -0.07 -6.27
N GLY A 32 -11.22 -0.58 -7.50
CA GLY A 32 -11.76 0.18 -8.65
C GLY A 32 -10.87 1.35 -9.08
N VAL A 33 -9.56 1.29 -8.82
CA VAL A 33 -8.60 2.34 -9.14
C VAL A 33 -7.49 1.83 -10.05
N SER A 34 -6.65 2.72 -10.57
CA SER A 34 -5.47 2.32 -11.36
C SER A 34 -4.33 1.80 -10.48
N ALA A 35 -3.50 0.90 -11.02
CA ALA A 35 -2.31 0.41 -10.32
C ALA A 35 -1.33 1.55 -9.94
N THR A 36 -1.29 2.60 -10.76
CA THR A 36 -0.54 3.84 -10.49
C THR A 36 -1.10 4.58 -9.27
N ALA A 37 -2.44 4.66 -9.13
CA ALA A 37 -3.07 5.27 -7.97
C ALA A 37 -2.74 4.50 -6.68
N VAL A 38 -2.79 3.16 -6.72
CA VAL A 38 -2.39 2.32 -5.57
C VAL A 38 -0.92 2.57 -5.20
N SER A 39 -0.02 2.61 -6.18
CA SER A 39 1.39 2.95 -5.93
C SER A 39 1.58 4.33 -5.29
N HIS A 40 0.81 5.33 -5.75
CA HIS A 40 0.85 6.67 -5.18
C HIS A 40 0.35 6.69 -3.73
N GLN A 41 -0.74 5.98 -3.44
CA GLN A 41 -1.33 5.87 -2.11
C GLN A 41 -0.40 5.16 -1.12
N ILE A 42 0.32 4.12 -1.56
CA ILE A 42 1.35 3.46 -0.75
C ILE A 42 2.53 4.40 -0.49
N LYS A 43 3.05 5.10 -1.50
CA LYS A 43 4.13 6.09 -1.29
C LYS A 43 3.73 7.19 -0.32
N LEU A 44 2.48 7.67 -0.39
CA LEU A 44 1.94 8.62 0.58
C LEU A 44 1.91 8.03 1.99
N LEU A 45 1.50 6.77 2.12
CA LEU A 45 1.51 6.07 3.41
C LEU A 45 2.94 5.98 3.97
N GLU A 46 3.91 5.57 3.15
CA GLU A 46 5.31 5.47 3.54
C GLU A 46 5.89 6.83 3.93
N SER A 47 5.49 7.90 3.24
CA SER A 47 5.91 9.27 3.56
C SER A 47 5.29 9.79 4.87
N VAL A 48 4.07 9.37 5.21
CA VAL A 48 3.41 9.79 6.46
C VAL A 48 3.90 8.99 7.65
N LEU A 49 4.20 7.70 7.45
CA LEU A 49 4.72 6.81 8.49
C LEU A 49 6.25 6.85 8.62
N GLU A 50 6.94 7.54 7.70
CA GLU A 50 8.40 7.58 7.58
C GLU A 50 9.03 6.18 7.58
N CYS A 51 8.28 5.20 7.07
CA CYS A 51 8.60 3.78 7.14
C CYS A 51 8.24 3.11 5.82
N ARG A 52 9.07 2.18 5.36
CA ARG A 52 8.74 1.37 4.18
C ARG A 52 7.75 0.28 4.58
N VAL A 53 6.65 0.23 3.84
CA VAL A 53 5.54 -0.68 4.12
C VAL A 53 5.44 -1.76 3.04
N CYS A 54 6.07 -1.54 1.88
CA CYS A 54 6.14 -2.52 0.80
C CYS A 54 7.59 -2.76 0.39
N GLU A 55 8.05 -4.00 0.51
CA GLU A 55 9.31 -4.43 -0.08
C GLU A 55 9.12 -4.60 -1.60
N ARG A 56 9.94 -3.91 -2.40
CA ARG A 56 9.97 -4.10 -3.85
C ARG A 56 10.68 -5.42 -4.16
N SER A 57 9.96 -6.53 -4.03
CA SER A 57 10.40 -7.80 -4.58
C SER A 57 10.12 -7.80 -6.08
N ALA A 58 11.07 -7.28 -6.86
CA ALA A 58 11.10 -7.45 -8.32
C ALA A 58 11.41 -8.92 -8.72
N ALA A 59 11.77 -9.76 -7.76
CA ALA A 59 11.93 -11.18 -7.94
C ALA A 59 10.83 -11.90 -7.14
N GLY A 60 10.07 -12.76 -7.82
CA GLY A 60 9.14 -13.66 -7.16
C GLY A 60 9.86 -14.47 -6.07
N ARG A 61 9.10 -14.81 -5.02
CA ARG A 61 9.40 -15.59 -3.80
C ARG A 61 9.53 -14.75 -2.54
N GLN A 62 8.44 -14.67 -1.78
CA GLN A 62 8.36 -14.87 -0.31
C GLN A 62 6.90 -14.58 0.10
N SER A 63 6.26 -15.22 1.08
CA SER A 63 6.74 -15.98 2.22
C SER A 63 5.94 -17.28 2.32
N ASP A 64 6.66 -18.40 2.22
CA ASP A 64 6.36 -19.64 2.93
C ASP A 64 7.36 -19.65 4.08
N ARG A 65 6.85 -19.36 5.28
CA ARG A 65 7.36 -19.58 6.64
C ARG A 65 6.70 -18.58 7.58
#